data_AF-A0A7V5MI18-F1
#
_entry.id   AF-A0A7V5MI18-F1
#
_cell.length_a   1.000
_cell.length_b   1.000
_cell.length_c   1.000
_cell.angle_alpha   90.00
_cell.angle_beta   90.00
_cell.angle_gamma   90.00
#
_symmetry.space_group_name_H-M   'P 1'
#
loop_
_entity.id
_entity.type
_entity.pdbx_description
1 polymer ?
#
loop_
_entity_poly.entity_id
_entity_poly.type
_entity_poly.pdbx_seq_one_letter_code
_entity_poly.pdbx_strand_id
1 'polypeptide(L)' 'TRGDIKTLWLQIGIVNNEAADKAKAAGINVVQNYCAMVEHKAIFNQ' A
#
# COMPACT_ATOMS: atom_id res chain seq x y z
N THR A 1 -7.16 8.28 17.28
CA THR A 1 -6.39 7.15 16.72
C THR A 1 -5.11 7.72 16.14
N ARG A 2 -3.94 7.12 16.43
CA ARG A 2 -2.62 7.64 16.01
C ARG A 2 -2.58 7.80 14.48
N GLY A 3 -2.83 9.01 14.00
CA GLY A 3 -2.98 9.37 12.59
C GLY A 3 -1.65 9.53 11.86
N ASP A 4 -0.70 8.64 12.16
CA ASP A 4 0.68 8.75 11.68
C ASP A 4 0.92 7.90 10.42
N ILE A 5 -0.07 7.12 9.99
CA ILE A 5 0.05 6.21 8.85
C ILE A 5 -0.32 6.95 7.57
N LYS A 6 0.69 7.29 6.76
CA LYS A 6 0.52 7.98 5.48
C LYS A 6 0.16 7.03 4.33
N THR A 7 0.66 5.79 4.41
CA THR A 7 0.53 4.79 3.34
C THR A 7 0.35 3.39 3.91
N LEU A 8 -0.66 2.68 3.41
CA LEU A 8 -0.91 1.26 3.62
C LEU A 8 -0.35 0.48 2.43
N TRP A 9 0.59 -0.44 2.69
CA TRP A 9 1.18 -1.31 1.67
C TRP A 9 0.84 -2.77 2.00
N LEU A 10 0.10 -3.43 1.12
CA LEU A 10 -0.23 -4.85 1.22
C LEU A 10 0.65 -5.64 0.28
N GLN A 11 1.31 -6.66 0.83
CA GLN A 11 2.17 -7.57 0.08
C GLN A 11 1.37 -8.40 -0.95
N ILE A 12 2.13 -9.04 -1.85
CA ILE A 12 1.61 -9.92 -2.89
C ILE A 12 0.68 -10.99 -2.29
N GLY A 13 -0.49 -11.18 -2.91
CA GLY A 13 -1.50 -12.14 -2.45
C GLY A 13 -2.43 -11.64 -1.35
N ILE A 14 -2.17 -10.46 -0.75
CA ILE A 14 -3.08 -9.82 0.20
C ILE A 14 -3.88 -8.74 -0.53
N VAL A 15 -5.07 -9.12 -0.98
CA VAL A 15 -6.02 -8.21 -1.63
C VAL A 15 -7.28 -8.13 -0.78
N ASN A 16 -7.55 -6.93 -0.26
CA ASN A 16 -8.80 -6.64 0.44
C ASN A 16 -9.31 -5.27 0.00
N ASN A 17 -10.26 -5.28 -0.93
CA ASN A 17 -10.78 -4.07 -1.56
C ASN A 17 -11.55 -3.20 -0.54
N GLU A 18 -12.33 -3.80 0.35
CA GLU A 18 -13.07 -3.07 1.37
C GLU A 18 -12.14 -2.34 2.37
N ALA A 19 -11.04 -2.99 2.75
CA ALA A 19 -10.02 -2.38 3.60
C ALA A 19 -9.30 -1.24 2.88
N ALA A 20 -9.03 -1.39 1.58
CA ALA A 20 -8.46 -0.33 0.75
C ALA A 20 -9.37 0.87 0.63
N ASP A 21 -10.67 0.65 0.40
CA ASP A 21 -11.65 1.74 0.30
C ASP A 21 -11.79 2.49 1.63
N LYS A 22 -11.78 1.78 2.76
CA LYS A 22 -11.73 2.40 4.09
C LYS A 22 -10.48 3.24 4.30
N ALA A 23 -9.31 2.74 3.89
CA ALA A 23 -8.05 3.46 4.00
C ALA A 23 -8.00 4.68 3.07
N LYS A 24 -8.47 4.57 1.83
CA LYS A 24 -8.62 5.70 0.89
C LYS A 24 -9.58 6.75 1.43
N ALA A 25 -10.73 6.34 1.96
CA ALA A 25 -11.70 7.25 2.58
C ALA A 25 -11.13 7.96 3.81
N ALA A 26 -10.20 7.33 4.52
CA ALA A 26 -9.44 7.92 5.62
C ALA A 26 -8.28 8.82 5.17
N GLY A 27 -8.06 9.02 3.87
CA GLY A 27 -6.97 9.83 3.31
C GLY A 27 -5.60 9.14 3.33
N ILE A 28 -5.57 7.82 3.52
CA ILE A 28 -4.36 7.00 3.54
C ILE A 28 -4.12 6.46 2.13
N ASN A 29 -2.88 6.60 1.62
CA ASN A 29 -2.52 6.00 0.33
C ASN A 29 -2.53 4.48 0.43
N VAL A 30 -3.05 3.77 -0.57
CA VAL A 30 -3.14 2.30 -0.52
C VAL A 30 -2.43 1.69 -1.73
N VAL A 31 -1.49 0.80 -1.45
CA VAL A 31 -0.82 -0.07 -2.43
C VAL A 31 -1.18 -1.51 -2.06
N GLN A 32 -1.71 -2.29 -3.01
CA GLN A 32 -2.07 -3.69 -2.79
C GLN A 32 -1.47 -4.59 -3.85
N ASN A 33 -1.16 -5.83 -3.48
CA ASN A 33 -0.61 -6.83 -4.39
C ASN A 33 0.79 -6.47 -4.97
N TYR A 34 1.59 -5.72 -4.21
CA TYR A 34 2.95 -5.35 -4.63
C TYR A 34 3.98 -5.75 -3.58
N CYS A 35 5.18 -6.14 -4.04
CA CYS A 35 6.32 -6.34 -3.16
C CYS A 35 7.22 -5.10 -3.19
N ALA A 36 7.43 -4.46 -2.04
CA ALA A 36 8.24 -3.24 -1.95
C ALA A 36 9.68 -3.45 -2.50
N MET A 37 10.28 -4.62 -2.31
CA MET A 37 11.61 -4.93 -2.85
C MET A 37 11.63 -4.99 -4.38
N VAL A 38 10.61 -5.62 -4.99
CA VAL A 38 10.52 -5.77 -6.45
C VAL A 38 10.26 -4.42 -7.09
N GLU A 39 9.29 -3.65 -6.55
CA GLU A 39 8.97 -2.31 -7.05
C GLU A 39 10.14 -1.35 -6.87
N HIS A 40 10.81 -1.39 -5.71
CA HIS A 40 11.99 -0.56 -5.48
C HIS A 40 13.11 -0.89 -6.48
N LYS A 41 13.34 -2.18 -6.77
CA LYS A 41 14.33 -2.58 -7.78
C LYS A 41 13.91 -2.16 -9.20
N ALA A 42 12.63 -2.24 -9.54
CA ALA A 42 12.14 -1.83 -10.86
C ALA A 42 12.23 -0.31 -11.09
N ILE A 43 11.99 0.50 -10.05
CA ILE A 43 11.94 1.97 -10.15
C ILE A 43 13.34 2.59 -9.99
N PHE A 44 14.18 2.08 -9.08
CA PHE A 44 15.45 2.73 -8.71
C PHE A 44 16.70 2.09 -9.31
N ASN A 45 16.58 0.95 -10.01
CA ASN A 45 17.73 0.26 -10.62
C ASN A 45 17.82 0.47 -12.14
N GLN A 46 17.36 1.62 -12.63
CA GLN A 46 17.61 2.11 -13.99
C GLN A 46 19.00 2.74 -14.13
#